data_AF-A0A2E3AT89-F1
#
_entry.id   AF-A0A2E3AT89-F1
#
_cell.length_a   1.000
_cell.length_b   1.000
_cell.length_c   1.000
_cell.angle_alpha   90.00
_cell.angle_beta   90.00
_cell.angle_gamma   90.00
#
_symmetry.space_group_name_H-M   'P 1'
#
loop_
_entity.id
_entity.type
_entity.pdbx_description
1 polymer ?
#
loop_
_entity_poly.entity_id
_entity_poly.type
_entity_poly.pdbx_seq_one_letter_code
_entity_poly.pdbx_strand_id
1 'polypeptide(L)'
;MPSSRKCRLVRSSEAGAVAGYSGKPLYQKLGLKPGMRCLPVNPPRDYSSLVAGAAGIDFVTGGPADHVHLFCPDRAAFASGLQDALGHVAEGGMLWVSWPKKSSKLHIDLTEQDLRDAILPTGWVDVKVCAVDEDWSGLKFLKRKAK
;
A
#
# COMPACT_ATOMS: atom_id res chain seq x y z
N MET A 1 -40.16 35.44 -23.65
CA MET A 1 -38.87 35.41 -24.38
C MET A 1 -37.74 35.37 -23.36
N PRO A 2 -36.85 34.36 -23.42
CA PRO A 2 -35.91 34.03 -22.35
C PRO A 2 -34.57 34.78 -22.48
N SER A 3 -34.11 35.36 -21.37
CA SER A 3 -32.78 35.96 -21.27
C SER A 3 -31.78 34.90 -20.78
N SER A 4 -30.93 34.47 -21.70
CA SER A 4 -29.85 33.51 -21.47
C SER A 4 -28.77 34.10 -20.55
N ARG A 5 -28.45 33.42 -19.45
CA ARG A 5 -27.16 33.59 -18.76
C ARG A 5 -26.43 32.26 -18.74
N LYS A 6 -25.60 32.06 -19.76
CA LYS A 6 -24.50 31.10 -19.75
C LYS A 6 -23.46 31.59 -18.75
N CYS A 7 -23.32 30.91 -17.62
CA CYS A 7 -22.11 31.01 -16.80
C CYS A 7 -21.32 29.71 -17.02
N ARG A 8 -20.28 29.82 -17.86
CA ARG A 8 -19.32 28.76 -18.15
C ARG A 8 -18.00 29.19 -17.53
N LEU A 9 -17.57 28.50 -16.47
CA LEU A 9 -16.18 28.28 -16.05
C LEU A 9 -16.27 27.36 -14.82
N VAL A 10 -15.57 26.23 -14.75
CA VAL A 10 -14.14 26.20 -14.42
C VAL A 10 -13.45 25.03 -15.13
N ARG A 11 -12.30 25.35 -15.72
CA ARG A 11 -11.24 24.40 -16.09
C ARG A 11 -10.57 23.94 -14.78
N SER A 12 -10.52 22.63 -14.53
CA SER A 12 -9.51 22.08 -13.63
C SER A 12 -8.46 21.38 -14.48
N SER A 13 -7.27 21.97 -14.41
CA SER A 13 -6.03 21.62 -15.09
C SER A 13 -5.51 20.26 -14.65
N GLU A 14 -4.82 19.62 -15.59
CA GLU A 14 -4.10 18.35 -15.53
C GLU A 14 -3.27 18.15 -14.25
N ALA A 15 -3.47 17.01 -13.59
CA ALA A 15 -2.50 16.42 -12.68
C ALA A 15 -1.65 15.42 -13.49
N GLY A 16 -0.37 15.75 -13.66
CA GLY A 16 0.60 14.98 -14.44
C GLY A 16 0.73 13.55 -13.95
N ALA A 17 0.49 12.60 -14.86
CA ALA A 17 0.83 11.20 -14.70
C ALA A 17 2.06 10.89 -15.57
N VAL A 18 3.21 10.80 -14.92
CA VAL A 18 4.44 10.19 -15.45
C VAL A 18 5.02 9.43 -14.26
N ALA A 19 5.30 8.12 -14.27
CA ALA A 19 5.79 7.27 -15.33
C ALA A 19 5.13 5.87 -15.36
N GLY A 20 5.09 5.26 -16.55
CA GLY A 20 4.48 3.96 -16.82
C GLY A 20 5.32 2.76 -16.38
N TYR A 21 4.63 1.66 -16.03
CA TYR A 21 4.67 0.35 -16.73
C TYR A 21 3.66 -0.60 -16.04
N SER A 22 2.88 -1.32 -16.86
CA SER A 22 1.71 -2.15 -16.52
C SER A 22 0.43 -1.35 -16.20
N GLY A 23 -0.51 -1.37 -17.14
CA GLY A 23 -1.75 -0.58 -17.23
C GLY A 23 -2.82 -0.81 -16.16
N LYS A 24 -2.43 -1.13 -14.92
CA LYS A 24 -3.31 -1.15 -13.75
C LYS A 24 -2.81 -0.14 -12.71
N PRO A 25 -3.69 0.74 -12.20
CA PRO A 25 -3.33 1.68 -11.14
C PRO A 25 -2.87 0.92 -9.88
N LEU A 26 -2.00 1.56 -9.09
CA LEU A 26 -1.33 0.92 -7.94
C LEU A 26 -2.32 0.27 -6.97
N TYR A 27 -3.45 0.90 -6.67
CA TYR A 27 -4.44 0.33 -5.76
C TYR A 27 -4.95 -1.05 -6.21
N GLN A 28 -5.05 -1.30 -7.52
CA GLN A 28 -5.41 -2.62 -8.06
C GLN A 28 -4.27 -3.64 -7.89
N LYS A 29 -3.01 -3.18 -7.99
CA LYS A 29 -1.83 -4.00 -7.72
C LYS A 29 -1.79 -4.38 -6.23
N LEU A 30 -2.08 -3.43 -5.34
CA LEU A 30 -2.21 -3.67 -3.89
C LEU A 30 -3.42 -4.56 -3.55
N GLY A 31 -4.43 -4.60 -4.43
CA GLY A 31 -5.63 -5.41 -4.25
C GLY A 31 -6.65 -4.75 -3.34
N LEU A 32 -6.61 -3.42 -3.23
CA LEU A 32 -7.62 -2.61 -2.55
C LEU A 32 -8.94 -2.70 -3.32
N LYS A 33 -10.03 -3.01 -2.60
CA LYS A 33 -11.38 -3.16 -3.15
C LYS A 33 -12.37 -2.36 -2.31
N PRO A 34 -13.43 -1.80 -2.91
CA PRO A 34 -14.50 -1.13 -2.17
C PRO A 34 -15.05 -2.02 -1.04
N GLY A 35 -15.30 -1.41 0.12
CA GLY A 35 -15.77 -2.07 1.34
C GLY A 35 -14.66 -2.60 2.26
N MET A 36 -13.39 -2.53 1.86
CA MET A 36 -12.26 -2.96 2.70
C MET A 36 -11.88 -1.90 3.73
N ARG A 37 -11.49 -2.36 4.91
CA ARG A 37 -10.75 -1.57 5.91
C ARG A 37 -9.25 -1.63 5.59
N CYS A 38 -8.65 -0.47 5.32
CA CYS A 38 -7.23 -0.33 5.04
C CYS A 38 -6.53 0.38 6.18
N LEU A 39 -5.49 -0.26 6.75
CA LEU A 39 -4.63 0.30 7.77
C LEU A 39 -3.24 0.56 7.19
N PRO A 40 -2.91 1.80 6.79
CA PRO A 40 -1.54 2.19 6.53
C PRO A 40 -0.75 2.35 7.84
N VAL A 41 0.40 1.70 7.94
CA VAL A 41 1.32 1.78 9.09
C VAL A 41 2.62 2.44 8.64
N ASN A 42 2.99 3.53 9.29
CA ASN A 42 4.10 4.42 8.92
C ASN A 42 4.07 4.89 7.44
N PRO A 43 2.92 5.26 6.87
CA PRO A 43 2.83 5.61 5.46
C PRO A 43 3.71 6.83 5.10
N PRO A 44 4.18 6.91 3.84
CA PRO A 44 4.74 8.16 3.32
C PRO A 44 3.67 9.26 3.30
N ARG A 45 4.10 10.53 3.31
CA ARG A 45 3.20 11.70 3.42
C ARG A 45 2.16 11.75 2.30
N ASP A 46 2.49 11.19 1.15
CA ASP A 46 1.73 11.15 -0.09
C ASP A 46 0.99 9.82 -0.32
N TYR A 47 0.76 9.03 0.73
CA TYR A 47 0.06 7.75 0.62
C TYR A 47 -1.32 7.84 -0.04
N SER A 48 -2.09 8.90 0.21
CA SER A 48 -3.38 9.13 -0.46
C SER A 48 -3.24 9.25 -1.98
N SER A 49 -2.14 9.85 -2.45
CA SER A 49 -1.80 9.93 -3.87
C SER A 49 -1.38 8.56 -4.43
N LEU A 50 -0.63 7.75 -3.65
CA LEU A 50 -0.24 6.39 -4.06
C LEU A 50 -1.46 5.51 -4.34
N VAL A 51 -2.49 5.59 -3.49
CA VAL A 51 -3.72 4.79 -3.63
C VAL A 51 -4.85 5.56 -4.31
N ALA A 52 -4.55 6.65 -5.01
CA ALA A 52 -5.54 7.45 -5.72
C ALA A 52 -6.38 6.57 -6.67
N GLY A 53 -7.70 6.74 -6.62
CA GLY A 53 -8.67 5.93 -7.38
C GLY A 53 -9.20 4.70 -6.65
N ALA A 54 -8.69 4.37 -5.46
CA ALA A 54 -9.31 3.39 -4.57
C ALA A 54 -10.58 3.96 -3.91
N ALA A 55 -11.71 3.90 -4.62
CA ALA A 55 -12.98 4.36 -4.09
C ALA A 55 -13.58 3.34 -3.09
N GLY A 56 -14.27 3.85 -2.07
CA GLY A 56 -14.98 3.03 -1.10
C GLY A 56 -14.08 2.24 -0.14
N ILE A 57 -12.83 2.69 0.08
CA ILE A 57 -11.96 2.16 1.11
C ILE A 57 -12.20 2.91 2.42
N ASP A 58 -12.32 2.18 3.53
CA ASP A 58 -12.35 2.75 4.87
C ASP A 58 -10.92 2.79 5.43
N PHE A 59 -10.30 3.97 5.47
CA PHE A 59 -8.95 4.13 6.01
C PHE A 59 -9.01 4.26 7.53
N VAL A 60 -8.50 3.25 8.23
CA VAL A 60 -8.54 3.15 9.69
C VAL A 60 -7.16 3.41 10.29
N THR A 61 -7.13 3.76 11.58
CA THR A 61 -5.89 3.96 12.36
C THR A 61 -5.58 2.82 13.32
N GLY A 62 -6.39 1.75 13.32
CA GLY A 62 -6.17 0.55 14.12
C GLY A 62 -6.97 -0.65 13.59
N GLY A 63 -6.49 -1.84 13.93
CA GLY A 63 -7.06 -3.11 13.49
C GLY A 63 -8.32 -3.57 14.26
N PRO A 64 -8.90 -4.70 13.85
CA PRO A 64 -8.49 -5.51 12.70
C PRO A 64 -8.86 -4.86 11.35
N ALA A 65 -8.01 -5.05 10.33
CA ALA A 65 -8.18 -4.48 8.98
C ALA A 65 -7.98 -5.56 7.89
N ASP A 66 -8.72 -5.45 6.78
CA ASP A 66 -8.63 -6.38 5.64
C ASP A 66 -7.31 -6.22 4.88
N HIS A 67 -6.74 -5.01 4.93
CA HIS A 67 -5.52 -4.64 4.24
C HIS A 67 -4.62 -3.80 5.15
N VAL A 68 -3.57 -4.40 5.71
CA VAL A 68 -2.52 -3.68 6.46
C VAL A 68 -1.37 -3.39 5.51
N HIS A 69 -0.91 -2.14 5.44
CA HIS A 69 0.19 -1.72 4.59
C HIS A 69 1.29 -1.06 5.43
N LEU A 70 2.30 -1.84 5.79
CA LEU A 70 3.44 -1.42 6.59
C LEU A 70 4.57 -0.88 5.70
N PHE A 71 5.06 0.33 5.98
CA PHE A 71 6.25 0.88 5.33
C PHE A 71 7.44 0.88 6.29
N CYS A 72 8.56 0.34 5.83
CA CYS A 72 9.78 0.20 6.61
C CYS A 72 10.97 0.77 5.80
N PRO A 73 11.55 1.92 6.19
CA PRO A 73 12.75 2.44 5.52
C PRO A 73 14.00 1.57 5.76
N ASP A 74 14.06 0.86 6.89
CA ASP A 74 15.21 0.09 7.35
C ASP A 74 14.80 -1.12 8.20
N ARG A 75 15.78 -1.96 8.57
CA ARG A 75 15.59 -3.14 9.41
C ARG A 75 15.06 -2.81 10.80
N ALA A 76 15.44 -1.66 11.38
CA ALA A 76 15.02 -1.28 12.73
C ALA A 76 13.52 -0.94 12.77
N ALA A 77 13.05 -0.15 11.80
CA ALA A 77 11.65 0.14 11.59
C ALA A 77 10.85 -1.14 11.35
N PHE A 78 11.38 -2.04 10.50
CA PHE A 78 10.75 -3.35 10.26
C PHE A 78 10.60 -4.18 11.54
N ALA A 79 11.68 -4.35 12.31
CA ALA A 79 11.67 -5.12 13.55
C ALA A 79 10.67 -4.54 14.58
N SER A 80 10.58 -3.21 14.67
CA SER A 80 9.67 -2.53 15.60
C SER A 80 8.19 -2.61 15.20
N GLY A 81 7.89 -2.55 13.90
CA GLY A 81 6.52 -2.46 13.39
C GLY A 81 5.89 -3.81 13.01
N LEU A 82 6.70 -4.86 12.80
CA LEU A 82 6.21 -6.12 12.23
C LEU A 82 5.15 -6.79 13.10
N GLN A 83 5.40 -6.96 14.40
CA GLN A 83 4.47 -7.70 15.28
C GLN A 83 3.11 -7.00 15.39
N ASP A 84 3.11 -5.67 15.54
CA ASP A 84 1.89 -4.89 15.59
C ASP A 84 1.14 -4.96 14.24
N ALA A 85 1.85 -4.82 13.12
CA ALA A 85 1.26 -4.95 11.79
C ALA A 85 0.63 -6.32 11.56
N LEU A 86 1.27 -7.41 11.98
CA LEU A 86 0.70 -8.77 11.90
C LEU A 86 -0.56 -8.91 12.76
N GLY A 87 -0.58 -8.29 13.95
CA GLY A 87 -1.72 -8.30 14.87
C GLY A 87 -2.94 -7.53 14.36
N HIS A 88 -2.72 -6.50 13.55
CA HIS A 88 -3.82 -5.73 12.95
C HIS A 88 -4.50 -6.40 11.76
N VAL A 89 -3.95 -7.48 11.20
CA VAL A 89 -4.56 -8.12 10.03
C VAL A 89 -5.77 -8.95 10.45
N ALA A 90 -6.93 -8.64 9.88
CA ALA A 90 -8.15 -9.41 10.06
C ALA A 90 -8.00 -10.84 9.55
N GLU A 91 -8.88 -11.74 9.99
CA GLU A 91 -8.93 -13.10 9.44
C GLU A 91 -9.23 -13.06 7.93
N GLY A 92 -8.40 -13.73 7.13
CA GLY A 92 -8.48 -13.68 5.67
C GLY A 92 -7.99 -12.37 5.04
N GLY A 93 -7.52 -11.42 5.85
CA GLY A 93 -6.90 -10.18 5.40
C GLY A 93 -5.51 -10.38 4.82
N MET A 94 -4.88 -9.26 4.41
CA MET A 94 -3.55 -9.26 3.82
C MET A 94 -2.63 -8.25 4.48
N LEU A 95 -1.36 -8.62 4.57
CA LEU A 95 -0.27 -7.74 4.94
C LEU A 95 0.51 -7.37 3.67
N TRP A 96 0.70 -6.08 3.46
CA TRP A 96 1.71 -5.55 2.55
C TRP A 96 2.84 -4.96 3.36
N VAL A 97 4.06 -5.33 3.03
CA VAL A 97 5.26 -4.67 3.58
C VAL A 97 6.02 -4.02 2.45
N SER A 98 6.28 -2.72 2.60
CA SER A 98 6.98 -1.90 1.63
C SER A 98 8.32 -1.44 2.16
N TRP A 99 9.36 -1.55 1.32
CA TRP A 99 10.75 -1.17 1.63
C TRP A 99 11.39 -0.43 0.45
N PRO A 100 12.39 0.44 0.70
CA PRO A 100 13.12 1.09 -0.37
C PRO A 100 13.90 0.08 -1.23
N LYS A 101 13.76 0.20 -2.56
CA LYS A 101 14.51 -0.57 -3.55
C LYS A 101 16.00 -0.31 -3.38
N LYS A 102 16.84 -1.32 -3.64
CA LYS A 102 18.31 -1.17 -3.65
C LYS A 102 18.83 -0.07 -4.58
N SER A 103 18.09 0.26 -5.64
CA SER A 103 18.41 1.33 -6.58
C SER A 103 17.98 2.72 -6.11
N SER A 104 17.15 2.82 -5.08
CA SER A 104 16.69 4.10 -4.52
C SER A 104 17.76 4.69 -3.60
N LYS A 105 17.82 6.02 -3.55
CA LYS A 105 18.64 6.75 -2.58
C LYS A 105 18.13 6.60 -1.14
N LEU A 106 16.89 6.13 -0.97
CA LEU A 106 16.28 5.87 0.34
C LEU A 106 16.72 4.51 0.92
N HIS A 107 17.43 3.68 0.17
CA HIS A 107 17.86 2.37 0.65
C HIS A 107 18.92 2.48 1.75
N ILE A 108 18.64 1.78 2.86
CA ILE A 108 19.53 1.71 4.02
C ILE A 108 20.09 0.28 4.13
N ASP A 109 19.29 -0.65 4.64
CA ASP A 109 19.76 -2.01 4.94
C ASP A 109 18.71 -3.13 4.81
N LEU A 110 17.45 -2.78 4.48
CA LEU A 110 16.33 -3.73 4.41
C LEU A 110 16.15 -4.31 3.01
N THR A 111 16.03 -5.63 2.91
CA THR A 111 15.83 -6.34 1.64
C THR A 111 14.60 -7.25 1.66
N GLU A 112 14.15 -7.66 0.48
CA GLU A 112 13.07 -8.64 0.32
C GLU A 112 13.33 -9.94 1.09
N GLN A 113 14.59 -10.39 1.12
CA GLN A 113 14.96 -11.63 1.81
C GLN A 113 14.75 -11.50 3.32
N ASP A 114 15.10 -10.35 3.91
CA ASP A 114 14.90 -10.10 5.34
C ASP A 114 13.42 -10.15 5.73
N LEU A 115 12.54 -9.67 4.84
CA LEU A 115 11.10 -9.77 5.04
C LEU A 115 10.62 -11.22 5.05
N ARG A 116 11.07 -12.03 4.08
CA ARG A 116 10.72 -13.45 4.02
C ARG A 116 11.24 -14.22 5.22
N ASP A 117 12.50 -14.00 5.60
CA ASP A 117 13.14 -14.68 6.72
C ASP A 117 12.42 -14.40 8.05
N ALA A 118 11.90 -13.18 8.23
CA ALA A 118 11.15 -12.83 9.43
C ALA A 118 9.68 -13.27 9.39
N ILE A 119 9.00 -13.19 8.24
CA ILE A 119 7.55 -13.35 8.15
C ILE A 119 7.13 -14.80 7.89
N LEU A 120 7.82 -15.53 7.01
CA LEU A 120 7.42 -16.89 6.63
C LEU A 120 7.38 -17.89 7.81
N PRO A 121 8.34 -17.86 8.77
CA PRO A 121 8.28 -18.73 9.94
C PRO A 121 7.07 -18.50 10.84
N THR A 122 6.40 -17.34 10.74
CA THR A 122 5.22 -16.98 11.55
C THR A 122 3.90 -17.54 11.00
N GLY A 123 3.96 -18.42 9.98
CA GLY A 123 2.78 -19.05 9.37
C GLY A 123 2.13 -18.26 8.25
N TRP A 124 2.83 -17.25 7.74
CA TRP A 124 2.44 -16.46 6.57
C TRP A 124 3.10 -17.02 5.30
N VAL A 125 2.55 -16.65 4.15
CA VAL A 125 3.09 -16.98 2.84
C VAL A 125 3.22 -15.72 2.02
N ASP A 126 4.33 -15.57 1.30
CA ASP A 126 4.46 -14.54 0.30
C ASP A 126 3.65 -14.90 -0.96
N VAL A 127 3.11 -13.88 -1.60
CA VAL A 127 2.18 -14.05 -2.74
C VAL A 127 2.73 -13.38 -3.98
N LYS A 128 3.05 -12.09 -3.87
CA LYS A 128 3.55 -11.30 -5.01
C LYS A 128 4.30 -10.07 -4.53
N VAL A 129 5.29 -9.69 -5.32
CA VAL A 129 5.99 -8.40 -5.21
C VAL A 129 5.45 -7.43 -6.27
N CYS A 130 5.40 -6.14 -5.96
CA CYS A 130 5.22 -5.08 -6.95
C CYS A 130 6.00 -3.81 -6.60
N ALA A 131 6.33 -3.01 -7.61
CA ALA A 131 6.75 -1.63 -7.37
C ALA A 131 5.56 -0.81 -6.87
N VAL A 132 5.73 -0.15 -5.73
CA VAL A 132 4.76 0.80 -5.16
C VAL A 132 4.87 2.12 -5.92
N ASP A 133 6.09 2.64 -6.03
CA ASP A 133 6.45 3.82 -6.82
C ASP A 133 7.87 3.64 -7.37
N GLU A 134 8.59 4.74 -7.64
CA GLU A 134 9.97 4.73 -8.12
C GLU A 134 10.96 4.23 -7.06
N ASP A 135 10.70 4.50 -5.79
CA ASP A 135 11.60 4.25 -4.67
C ASP A 135 11.27 3.00 -3.87
N TRP A 136 10.00 2.60 -3.80
CA TRP A 136 9.48 1.57 -2.91
C TRP A 136 9.06 0.32 -3.68
N SER A 137 9.45 -0.84 -3.14
CA SER A 137 8.87 -2.14 -3.47
C SER A 137 7.91 -2.55 -2.37
N GLY A 138 6.90 -3.35 -2.71
CA GLY A 138 5.94 -3.93 -1.77
C GLY A 138 5.79 -5.43 -1.99
N LEU A 139 5.71 -6.19 -0.90
CA LEU A 139 5.51 -7.65 -0.89
C LEU A 139 4.23 -7.97 -0.14
N LYS A 140 3.35 -8.72 -0.81
CA LYS A 140 2.10 -9.20 -0.24
C LYS A 140 2.31 -10.51 0.49
N PHE A 141 1.79 -10.58 1.71
CA PHE A 141 1.68 -11.78 2.51
C PHE A 141 0.23 -12.09 2.86
N LEU A 142 -0.09 -13.38 2.94
CA LEU A 142 -1.35 -13.91 3.44
C LEU A 142 -1.09 -14.90 4.56
N LYS A 143 -1.99 -14.95 5.55
CA LYS A 143 -1.95 -15.97 6.59
C LYS A 143 -2.43 -17.30 6.01
N ARG A 144 -1.74 -18.39 6.32
CA ARG A 144 -2.20 -19.73 5.91
C ARG A 144 -3.55 -20.01 6.57
N LYS A 145 -4.51 -20.54 5.80
CA LYS A 145 -5.71 -21.12 6.40
C LYS A 145 -5.28 -22.34 7.22
N ALA A 146 -5.67 -22.38 8.49
CA ALA A 146 -5.60 -23.62 9.25
C ALA A 146 -6.46 -24.66 8.52
N LYS A 147 -5.90 -25.84 8.28
CA LYS A 147 -6.65 -26.99 7.78
C LYS A 147 -7.44 -27.64 8.90
#